data_AF-A0A8S3I9I3-F1
#
_entry.id   AF-A0A8S3I9I3-F1
#
_cell.length_a   1.000
_cell.length_b   1.000
_cell.length_c   1.000
_cell.angle_alpha   90.00
_cell.angle_beta   90.00
_cell.angle_gamma   90.00
#
_symmetry.space_group_name_H-M   'P 1'
#
loop_
_entity.id
_entity.type
_entity.pdbx_description
1 polymer ?
#
loop_
_entity_poly.entity_id
_entity_poly.type
_entity_poly.pdbx_seq_one_letter_code
_entity_poly.pdbx_strand_id
1 'polypeptide(L)'
;YMVNTTAKFRAFMAAAVANTKGDGSNTYLLLGPIGTGAFGNDVRKIRNIFYQVLSSRMMGSTGPIRNAFKHIWFVSTDAWKNDLFKKILS
;
A
#
# COMPACT_ATOMS: atom_id res chain seq x y z
N TYR A 1 -5.83 8.37 -16.56
CA TYR A 1 -5.74 7.11 -15.80
C TYR A 1 -5.07 7.21 -14.42
N MET A 2 -3.95 7.95 -14.24
CA MET A 2 -3.24 7.97 -12.94
C MET A 2 -3.97 8.67 -11.78
N VAL A 3 -4.70 9.77 -12.01
CA VAL A 3 -5.39 10.53 -10.92
C VAL A 3 -6.38 9.66 -10.15
N ASN A 4 -6.98 8.65 -10.81
CA ASN A 4 -7.92 7.72 -10.18
C ASN A 4 -7.20 6.63 -9.34
N THR A 5 -5.93 6.33 -9.62
CA THR A 5 -5.22 5.22 -8.96
C THR A 5 -4.87 5.56 -7.51
N THR A 6 -4.32 6.75 -7.25
CA THR A 6 -4.00 7.20 -5.89
C THR A 6 -5.25 7.34 -5.02
N ALA A 7 -6.34 7.87 -5.57
CA ALA A 7 -7.61 8.00 -4.85
C ALA A 7 -8.19 6.62 -4.47
N LYS A 8 -8.17 5.67 -5.41
CA LYS A 8 -8.58 4.27 -5.15
C LYS A 8 -7.72 3.61 -4.07
N PHE A 9 -6.41 3.83 -4.08
CA PHE A 9 -5.53 3.31 -3.03
C PHE A 9 -5.83 3.94 -1.67
N ARG A 10 -6.05 5.25 -1.60
CA ARG A 10 -6.44 5.89 -0.34
C ARG A 10 -7.75 5.34 0.20
N ALA A 11 -8.75 5.13 -0.67
CA ALA A 11 -10.03 4.53 -0.27
C ALA A 11 -9.87 3.10 0.26
N PHE A 12 -9.09 2.26 -0.44
CA PHE A 12 -8.78 0.90 0.01
C PHE A 12 -8.06 0.91 1.36
N MET A 13 -7.02 1.74 1.51
CA MET A 13 -6.28 1.85 2.76
C MET A 13 -7.16 2.38 3.89
N ALA A 14 -8.10 3.29 3.60
CA ALA A 14 -9.05 3.79 4.57
C ALA A 14 -9.98 2.70 5.11
N ALA A 15 -10.50 1.85 4.22
CA ALA A 15 -11.28 0.68 4.63
C ALA A 15 -10.45 -0.30 5.47
N ALA A 16 -9.21 -0.55 5.06
CA ALA A 16 -8.30 -1.44 5.79
C ALA A 16 -8.00 -0.91 7.21
N VAL A 17 -7.73 0.38 7.36
CA VAL A 17 -7.50 1.04 8.67
C VAL A 17 -8.75 1.04 9.53
N ALA A 18 -9.95 1.28 8.97
CA ALA A 18 -11.19 1.23 9.71
C ALA A 18 -11.43 -0.16 10.35
N ASN A 19 -11.04 -1.23 9.64
CA ASN A 19 -11.14 -2.60 10.14
C ASN A 19 -10.14 -2.93 11.26
N THR A 20 -9.10 -2.13 11.45
CA THR A 20 -8.09 -2.37 12.50
C THR A 20 -8.47 -1.79 13.87
N LYS A 21 -9.66 -1.17 13.96
CA LYS A 21 -10.12 -0.39 15.13
C LYS A 21 -9.09 0.64 15.61
N GLY A 22 -8.19 1.08 14.72
CA GLY A 22 -7.16 2.08 15.00
C GLY A 22 -5.91 1.59 15.72
N ASP A 23 -5.84 0.34 16.20
CA ASP A 23 -4.64 -0.18 16.91
C ASP A 23 -3.70 -0.98 16.01
N GLY A 24 -4.18 -1.50 14.88
CA GLY A 24 -3.37 -2.19 13.86
C GLY A 24 -2.64 -3.46 14.29
N SER A 25 -2.67 -3.80 15.56
CA SER A 25 -1.80 -4.77 16.22
C SER A 25 -2.04 -6.20 15.76
N ASN A 26 -3.23 -6.47 15.21
CA ASN A 26 -3.64 -7.78 14.70
C ASN A 26 -4.05 -7.76 13.23
N THR A 27 -3.73 -6.69 12.49
CA THR A 27 -4.09 -6.59 11.07
C THR A 27 -2.88 -6.72 10.17
N TYR A 28 -3.08 -7.51 9.12
CA TYR A 28 -2.08 -7.92 8.16
C TYR A 28 -2.55 -7.53 6.76
N LEU A 29 -1.65 -6.97 5.95
CA LEU A 29 -1.95 -6.65 4.55
C LEU A 29 -1.08 -7.46 3.62
N LEU A 30 -1.71 -8.08 2.63
CA LEU A 30 -1.06 -8.69 1.48
C LEU A 30 -1.39 -7.84 0.25
N LEU A 31 -0.39 -7.16 -0.29
CA LEU A 31 -0.50 -6.26 -1.44
C LEU A 31 0.33 -6.81 -2.60
N GLY A 32 0.08 -6.29 -3.81
CA GLY A 32 0.89 -6.59 -4.99
C GLY A 32 1.12 -5.36 -5.85
N PRO A 33 1.99 -5.44 -6.87
CA PRO A 33 2.23 -4.37 -7.83
C PRO A 33 1.04 -4.23 -8.81
N ILE A 34 -0.07 -3.71 -8.29
CA ILE A 34 -1.37 -3.67 -8.96
C ILE A 34 -1.28 -2.92 -10.30
N GLY A 35 -1.86 -3.54 -11.34
CA GLY A 35 -1.97 -2.95 -12.66
C GLY A 35 -0.67 -2.91 -13.46
N THR A 36 0.39 -3.57 -13.02
CA THR A 36 1.70 -3.57 -13.72
C THR A 36 1.91 -4.72 -14.71
N GLY A 37 0.90 -5.57 -14.88
CA GLY A 37 0.85 -6.62 -15.91
C GLY A 37 0.05 -6.15 -17.12
N ALA A 38 -1.14 -6.73 -17.34
CA ALA A 38 -2.01 -6.42 -18.47
C ALA A 38 -2.39 -4.94 -18.62
N PHE A 39 -2.47 -4.19 -17.52
CA PHE A 39 -2.79 -2.76 -17.56
C PHE A 39 -1.57 -1.85 -17.85
N GLY A 40 -0.36 -2.40 -17.91
CA GLY A 40 0.84 -1.69 -18.34
C GLY A 40 1.30 -0.53 -17.45
N ASN A 41 0.85 -0.46 -16.19
CA ASN A 41 1.32 0.60 -15.29
C ASN A 41 2.81 0.42 -14.98
N ASP A 42 3.52 1.54 -14.90
CA ASP A 42 4.92 1.55 -14.48
C ASP A 42 5.06 1.11 -13.02
N VAL A 43 5.86 0.05 -12.80
CA VAL A 43 6.05 -0.58 -11.48
C VAL A 43 6.67 0.39 -10.47
N ARG A 44 7.60 1.26 -10.90
CA ARG A 44 8.26 2.23 -10.02
C ARG A 44 7.30 3.33 -9.61
N LYS A 45 6.43 3.78 -10.52
CA LYS A 45 5.36 4.74 -10.21
C LYS A 45 4.37 4.15 -9.21
N ILE A 46 3.94 2.90 -9.40
CA ILE A 46 3.04 2.21 -8.45
C ILE A 46 3.70 2.06 -7.08
N ARG A 47 4.97 1.66 -7.02
CA ARG A 47 5.75 1.63 -5.77
C ARG A 47 5.74 2.99 -5.07
N ASN A 48 6.02 4.07 -5.80
CA ASN A 48 6.06 5.41 -5.23
C ASN A 48 4.69 5.85 -4.69
N ILE A 49 3.60 5.50 -5.38
CA ILE A 49 2.23 5.78 -4.90
C ILE A 49 1.96 5.02 -3.59
N PHE A 50 2.30 3.73 -3.52
CA PHE A 50 2.15 2.96 -2.30
C PHE A 50 2.94 3.57 -1.13
N TYR A 51 4.20 3.95 -1.37
CA TYR A 51 5.01 4.62 -0.36
C TYR A 51 4.35 5.91 0.15
N GLN A 52 3.87 6.77 -0.76
CA GLN A 52 3.19 8.02 -0.39
C GLN A 52 1.92 7.77 0.43
N VAL A 53 1.10 6.80 0.03
CA VAL A 53 -0.14 6.48 0.76
C VAL A 53 0.19 5.91 2.13
N LEU A 54 1.05 4.90 2.21
CA LEU A 54 1.42 4.23 3.46
C LEU A 54 2.13 5.15 4.46
N SER A 55 2.86 6.15 3.95
CA SER A 55 3.51 7.17 4.77
C SER A 55 2.60 8.35 5.13
N SER A 56 1.44 8.49 4.45
CA SER A 56 0.49 9.55 4.77
C SER A 56 -0.27 9.24 6.06
N ARG A 57 -0.77 10.28 6.73
CA ARG A 57 -1.72 10.15 7.84
C ARG A 57 -3.14 10.04 7.30
N MET A 58 -3.95 9.23 7.94
CA MET A 58 -5.40 9.28 7.76
C MET A 58 -6.02 10.25 8.75
N MET A 59 -7.19 10.78 8.40
CA MET A 59 -7.97 11.62 9.30
C MET A 59 -8.28 10.82 10.57
N GLY A 60 -7.85 11.34 11.73
CA GLY A 60 -8.02 10.67 13.03
C GLY A 60 -6.91 9.68 13.44
N SER A 61 -5.87 9.45 12.62
CA SER A 61 -4.75 8.57 13.01
C SER A 61 -3.61 9.34 13.71
N THR A 62 -3.00 8.77 14.74
CA THR A 62 -1.85 9.33 15.47
C THR A 62 -0.52 9.24 14.69
N GLY A 63 -0.45 8.41 13.66
CA GLY A 63 0.75 8.16 12.86
C GLY A 63 0.46 7.83 11.39
N PRO A 64 1.48 7.54 10.58
CA PRO A 64 1.31 7.09 9.20
C PRO A 64 0.40 5.85 9.11
N ILE A 65 -0.33 5.71 8.00
CA ILE A 65 -1.24 4.58 7.72
C ILE A 65 -0.55 3.23 7.94
N ARG A 66 0.73 3.09 7.56
CA ARG A 66 1.49 1.84 7.74
C ARG A 66 1.53 1.35 9.19
N ASN A 67 1.46 2.26 10.17
CA ASN A 67 1.50 1.92 11.59
C ASN A 67 0.19 1.30 12.08
N ALA A 68 -0.88 1.42 11.30
CA ALA A 68 -2.15 0.75 11.58
C ALA A 68 -2.14 -0.72 11.13
N PHE A 69 -1.00 -1.29 10.74
CA PHE A 69 -0.87 -2.70 10.36
C PHE A 69 0.37 -3.29 11.04
N LYS A 70 0.24 -4.51 11.56
CA LYS A 70 1.36 -5.27 12.13
C LYS A 70 2.38 -5.67 11.08
N HIS A 71 1.91 -6.02 9.88
CA HIS A 71 2.79 -6.33 8.76
C HIS A 71 2.11 -6.05 7.42
N ILE A 72 2.91 -5.66 6.44
CA ILE A 72 2.49 -5.39 5.06
C ILE A 72 3.45 -6.15 4.13
N TRP A 73 2.95 -7.18 3.47
CA TRP A 73 3.69 -7.91 2.44
C TRP A 73 3.35 -7.38 1.06
N PHE A 74 4.37 -7.29 0.20
CA PHE A 74 4.20 -7.08 -1.22
C PHE A 74 4.60 -8.34 -1.96
N VAL A 75 3.66 -8.98 -2.66
CA VAL A 75 3.83 -10.25 -3.34
C VAL A 75 3.42 -10.15 -4.80
N SER A 76 4.25 -10.75 -5.65
CA SER A 76 4.10 -10.87 -7.10
C SER A 76 4.68 -12.21 -7.53
N THR A 77 4.16 -12.75 -8.63
CA THR A 77 4.76 -13.90 -9.34
C THR A 77 6.08 -13.52 -10.00
N ASP A 78 6.31 -12.25 -10.29
CA ASP A 78 7.54 -11.75 -10.88
C ASP A 78 8.55 -11.39 -9.77
N ALA A 79 9.61 -12.18 -9.62
CA ALA A 79 10.60 -12.02 -8.54
C ALA A 79 11.20 -10.61 -8.49
N TRP A 80 11.53 -10.01 -9.64
CA TRP A 80 12.12 -8.67 -9.69
C TRP A 80 11.18 -7.57 -9.17
N LYS A 81 9.85 -7.75 -9.24
CA LYS A 81 8.88 -6.81 -8.66
C LYS A 81 8.89 -6.94 -7.13
N ASN A 82 9.01 -8.15 -6.60
CA ASN A 82 9.14 -8.36 -5.16
C ASN A 82 10.38 -7.65 -4.60
N ASP A 83 11.51 -7.75 -5.30
CA ASP A 83 12.75 -7.08 -4.88
C ASP A 83 12.61 -5.55 -4.85
N LEU A 84 11.90 -4.98 -5.82
CA LEU A 84 11.64 -3.55 -5.87
C LEU A 84 10.78 -3.06 -4.69
N PHE A 85 9.82 -3.88 -4.25
CA PHE A 85 8.91 -3.53 -3.16
C PHE A 85 9.42 -3.93 -1.77
N LYS A 86 10.40 -4.83 -1.67
CA LYS A 86 10.99 -5.29 -0.39
C LYS A 86 11.50 -4.14 0.48
N LYS A 87 12.02 -3.08 -0.14
CA LYS A 87 12.59 -1.89 0.53
C LYS A 87 11.68 -0.66 0.46
N ILE A 88 10.36 -0.86 0.33
CA ILE A 88 9.45 0.28 0.19
C ILE A 88 9.24 1.03 1.50
N LEU A 89 9.33 0.37 2.66
CA LEU A 89 9.14 0.96 3.98
C LEU A 89 10.35 0.76 4.93
N SER A 90 11.44 0.18 4.41
CA SER A 90 12.70 -0.03 5.14
C SER A 90 13.46 1.27 5.34
#